data_AF-A0A2E2XFK7-F1
#
_entry.id   AF-A0A2E2XFK7-F1
#
_cell.length_a   1.000
_cell.length_b   1.000
_cell.length_c   1.000
_cell.angle_alpha   90.00
_cell.angle_beta   90.00
_cell.angle_gamma   90.00
#
_symmetry.space_group_name_H-M   'P 1'
#
loop_
_entity.id
_entity.type
_entity.pdbx_description
1 polymer ?
#
loop_
_entity_poly.entity_id
_entity_poly.type
_entity_poly.pdbx_seq_one_letter_code
_entity_poly.pdbx_strand_id
1 'polypeptide(L)'
;MLHRLRMATVVATTVSSLWLVGCQESSDTATLTSAPTPVVSASEQLHDLFDRYRVENFELNPMNAMFEGVMEYNHRLGDGLTDDYISQSLALEARSLEALEAIDRDQLNTADQLSYDVFLYQRNSSQNYFANGVALWEAQIPVSQFFSLPNYLAVLGSGGATQPFATVADYDNWLGRMGEFSQWVDSAIGRMQEGMETGVVQPRVLIERTLPQLKA
;
A
#
# COMPACT_ATOMS: atom_id res chain seq x y z
N MET A 1 26.89 2.25 46.98
CA MET A 1 28.32 2.16 46.64
C MET A 1 28.48 2.47 45.16
N LEU A 2 29.19 3.56 44.87
CA LEU A 2 29.91 3.91 43.63
C LEU A 2 29.43 3.30 42.30
N HIS A 3 29.03 4.14 41.34
CA HIS A 3 29.83 4.35 40.12
C HIS A 3 29.48 5.68 39.47
N ARG A 4 30.52 6.48 39.23
CA ARG A 4 30.52 7.81 38.62
C ARG A 4 30.69 7.64 37.11
N LEU A 5 29.88 8.31 36.29
CA LEU A 5 30.27 8.62 34.90
C LEU A 5 30.50 10.12 34.75
N ARG A 6 31.69 10.44 34.24
CA ARG A 6 32.22 11.79 34.02
C ARG A 6 31.70 12.32 32.68
N MET A 7 30.93 13.41 32.69
CA MET A 7 30.76 14.27 31.52
C MET A 7 31.98 15.18 31.42
N ALA A 8 32.70 15.09 30.30
CA ALA A 8 33.79 16.00 29.97
C ALA A 8 33.21 17.16 29.15
N THR A 9 33.04 18.29 29.83
CA THR A 9 32.82 19.61 29.24
C THR A 9 34.15 20.10 28.65
N VAL A 10 34.19 20.47 27.38
CA VAL A 10 35.27 21.29 26.81
C VAL A 10 34.65 22.55 26.25
N VAL A 11 34.84 23.64 26.99
CA VAL A 11 34.68 25.01 26.55
C VAL A 11 36.01 25.42 25.91
N ALA A 12 35.97 25.94 24.68
CA ALA A 12 37.08 26.65 24.08
C ALA A 12 36.57 27.94 23.44
N THR A 13 36.78 29.04 24.16
CA THR A 13 36.67 30.42 23.69
C THR A 13 37.97 30.84 23.02
N THR A 14 37.92 31.36 21.79
CA THR A 14 38.90 32.39 21.34
C THR A 14 38.31 33.34 20.31
N VAL A 15 38.43 34.61 20.70
CA VAL A 15 38.34 35.89 19.97
C VAL A 15 39.15 35.89 18.67
N SER A 16 38.65 36.55 17.60
CA SER A 16 39.46 37.44 16.76
C SER A 16 38.73 38.08 15.57
N SER A 17 38.92 39.41 15.48
CA SER A 17 39.14 40.23 14.28
C SER A 17 37.95 40.60 13.37
N LEU A 18 37.39 41.79 13.68
CA LEU A 18 36.74 42.66 12.69
C LEU A 18 37.76 43.09 11.63
N TRP A 19 37.52 42.72 10.37
CA TRP A 19 38.10 43.39 9.21
C TRP A 19 37.01 44.21 8.52
N LEU A 20 37.18 45.53 8.51
CA LEU A 20 36.48 46.42 7.60
C LEU A 20 36.99 46.14 6.19
N VAL A 21 36.18 45.46 5.37
CA VAL A 21 36.35 45.42 3.91
C VAL A 21 35.35 46.40 3.32
N GLY A 22 35.88 47.41 2.64
CA GLY A 22 35.10 48.42 1.93
C GLY A 22 34.25 47.79 0.83
N CYS A 23 33.02 48.29 0.69
CA CYS A 23 32.20 48.02 -0.49
C CYS A 23 32.86 48.71 -1.68
N GLN A 24 33.48 47.93 -2.57
CA GLN A 24 33.74 48.35 -3.93
C GLN A 24 32.60 47.78 -4.78
N GLU A 25 31.74 48.68 -5.24
CA GLU A 25 30.58 48.37 -6.09
C GLU A 25 31.09 48.05 -7.49
N SER A 26 31.66 46.86 -7.64
CA SER A 26 31.91 46.26 -8.95
C SER A 26 30.55 45.92 -9.54
N SER A 27 30.11 46.72 -10.52
CA SER A 27 28.98 46.39 -11.38
C SER A 27 29.37 45.22 -12.30
N ASP A 28 29.54 44.04 -11.71
CA ASP A 28 29.46 42.81 -12.48
C ASP A 28 28.01 42.66 -12.89
N THR A 29 27.79 42.75 -14.20
CA THR A 29 26.51 42.44 -14.81
C THR A 29 26.30 40.94 -14.60
N ALA A 30 25.72 40.60 -13.44
CA ALA A 30 25.31 39.25 -13.11
C ALA A 30 24.34 38.82 -14.21
N THR A 31 24.86 38.06 -15.16
CA THR A 31 24.04 37.29 -16.07
C THR A 31 23.30 36.35 -15.14
N LEU A 32 22.00 36.60 -14.95
CA LEU A 32 21.11 35.68 -14.28
C LEU A 32 21.03 34.43 -15.14
N THR A 33 22.05 33.58 -15.05
CA THR A 33 21.92 32.18 -15.42
C THR A 33 20.84 31.64 -14.51
N SER A 34 19.63 31.55 -15.06
CA SER A 34 18.56 30.78 -14.46
C SER A 34 19.18 29.45 -14.04
N ALA A 35 19.19 29.18 -12.73
CA ALA A 35 19.54 27.86 -12.25
C ALA A 35 18.67 26.87 -13.05
N PRO A 36 19.26 25.81 -13.65
CA PRO A 36 18.45 24.82 -14.33
C PRO A 36 17.45 24.29 -13.31
N THR A 37 16.16 24.36 -13.63
CA THR A 37 15.13 23.66 -12.87
C THR A 37 15.59 22.22 -12.73
N PRO A 38 15.62 21.62 -11.52
CA PRO A 38 16.05 20.24 -11.39
C PRO A 38 15.14 19.38 -12.26
N VAL A 39 15.71 18.79 -13.30
CA VAL A 39 15.02 17.81 -14.13
C VAL A 39 15.02 16.52 -13.34
N VAL A 40 13.85 16.14 -12.81
CA VAL A 40 13.64 14.86 -12.13
C VAL A 40 13.99 13.74 -13.11
N SER A 41 14.92 12.87 -12.73
CA SER A 41 15.36 11.77 -13.62
C SER A 41 14.24 10.76 -13.88
N ALA A 42 14.31 10.01 -14.98
CA ALA A 42 13.33 8.95 -15.28
C ALA A 42 13.26 7.90 -14.15
N SER A 43 14.40 7.55 -13.55
CA SER A 43 14.46 6.64 -12.38
C SER A 43 13.73 7.22 -11.17
N GLU A 44 13.92 8.51 -10.87
CA GLU A 44 13.25 9.17 -9.75
C GLU A 44 11.73 9.26 -9.96
N GLN A 45 11.29 9.54 -11.20
CA GLN A 45 9.86 9.49 -11.56
C GLN A 45 9.28 8.07 -11.40
N LEU A 46 10.04 7.04 -11.77
CA LEU A 46 9.61 5.65 -11.62
C LEU A 46 9.44 5.25 -10.15
N HIS A 47 10.41 5.61 -9.31
CA HIS A 47 10.34 5.30 -7.87
C HIS A 47 9.20 6.07 -7.19
N ASP A 48 8.99 7.34 -7.54
CA ASP A 48 7.83 8.11 -7.05
C ASP A 48 6.50 7.46 -7.45
N LEU A 49 6.38 6.97 -8.69
CA LEU A 49 5.19 6.23 -9.12
C LEU A 49 4.96 4.97 -8.27
N PHE A 50 6.01 4.21 -7.95
CA PHE A 50 5.89 3.02 -7.11
C PHE A 50 5.44 3.36 -5.69
N ASP A 51 6.00 4.42 -5.10
CA ASP A 51 5.64 4.87 -3.75
C ASP A 51 4.19 5.38 -3.70
N ARG A 52 3.76 6.16 -4.68
CA ARG A 52 2.36 6.63 -4.78
C ARG A 52 1.40 5.47 -4.98
N TYR A 53 1.70 4.56 -5.91
CA TYR A 53 0.87 3.36 -6.13
C TYR A 53 0.74 2.56 -4.84
N ARG A 54 1.84 2.35 -4.12
CA ARG A 54 1.86 1.61 -2.86
C ARG A 54 0.88 2.20 -1.84
N VAL A 55 0.94 3.51 -1.62
CA VAL A 55 0.07 4.19 -0.65
C VAL A 55 -1.39 4.12 -1.08
N GLU A 56 -1.70 4.43 -2.35
CA GLU A 56 -3.07 4.32 -2.88
C GLU A 56 -3.61 2.88 -2.78
N ASN A 57 -2.75 1.89 -3.04
CA ASN A 57 -3.10 0.48 -2.93
C ASN A 57 -3.34 0.05 -1.47
N PHE A 58 -2.67 0.63 -0.49
CA PHE A 58 -2.95 0.38 0.93
C PHE A 58 -4.28 0.98 1.38
N GLU A 59 -4.67 2.14 0.86
CA GLU A 59 -5.97 2.72 1.16
C GLU A 59 -7.13 1.84 0.67
N LEU A 60 -6.97 1.24 -0.52
CA LEU A 60 -7.94 0.30 -1.10
C LEU A 60 -7.84 -1.10 -0.49
N ASN A 61 -6.63 -1.55 -0.17
CA ASN A 61 -6.36 -2.90 0.35
C ASN A 61 -5.54 -2.83 1.66
N PRO A 62 -6.14 -2.41 2.79
CA PRO A 62 -5.45 -2.17 4.06
C PRO A 62 -4.70 -3.39 4.60
N MET A 63 -5.19 -4.60 4.27
CA MET A 63 -4.54 -5.86 4.63
C MET A 63 -3.13 -6.01 4.04
N ASN A 64 -2.88 -5.45 2.86
CA ASN A 64 -1.57 -5.51 2.20
C ASN A 64 -0.52 -4.72 3.00
N ALA A 65 -0.89 -3.56 3.55
CA ALA A 65 0.01 -2.72 4.35
C ALA A 65 0.60 -3.50 5.53
N MET A 66 -0.23 -4.29 6.23
CA MET A 66 0.20 -5.13 7.34
C MET A 66 1.25 -6.17 6.92
N PHE A 67 1.07 -6.83 5.78
CA PHE A 67 2.04 -7.82 5.28
C PHE A 67 3.39 -7.18 4.90
N GLU A 68 3.38 -5.87 4.67
CA GLU A 68 4.57 -5.08 4.37
C GLU A 68 5.14 -4.34 5.59
N GLY A 69 4.64 -4.63 6.79
CA GLY A 69 5.12 -4.01 8.04
C GLY A 69 4.57 -2.62 8.33
N VAL A 70 3.62 -2.13 7.52
CA VAL A 70 2.99 -0.81 7.67
C VAL A 70 1.72 -0.95 8.50
N MET A 71 1.80 -0.59 9.78
CA MET A 71 0.75 -0.87 10.77
C MET A 71 -0.31 0.23 10.89
N GLU A 72 -0.13 1.38 10.23
CA GLU A 72 -1.08 2.50 10.28
C GLU A 72 -2.50 2.11 9.82
N TYR A 73 -2.58 1.10 8.96
CA TYR A 73 -3.82 0.58 8.36
C TYR A 73 -4.46 -0.58 9.13
N ASN A 74 -3.85 -1.05 10.23
CA ASN A 74 -4.26 -2.28 10.91
C ASN A 74 -5.68 -2.26 11.49
N HIS A 75 -6.22 -1.07 11.74
CA HIS A 75 -7.60 -0.89 12.20
C HIS A 75 -8.66 -1.18 11.11
N ARG A 76 -8.23 -1.32 9.85
CA ARG A 76 -9.10 -1.55 8.70
C ARG A 76 -8.94 -2.98 8.18
N LEU A 77 -10.03 -3.53 7.68
CA LEU A 77 -10.10 -4.72 6.85
C LEU A 77 -10.07 -4.34 5.37
N GLY A 78 -10.77 -3.25 5.02
CA GLY A 78 -11.02 -2.83 3.65
C GLY A 78 -12.29 -3.42 3.06
N ASP A 79 -12.60 -2.94 1.86
CA ASP A 79 -13.64 -3.47 1.01
C ASP A 79 -12.99 -4.34 -0.06
N GLY A 80 -13.58 -5.48 -0.38
CA GLY A 80 -13.10 -6.36 -1.44
C GLY A 80 -14.23 -6.98 -2.26
N LEU A 81 -15.48 -6.56 -2.02
CA LEU A 81 -16.64 -7.20 -2.62
C LEU A 81 -17.57 -6.22 -3.32
N THR A 82 -17.51 -4.92 -3.05
CA THR A 82 -18.45 -3.96 -3.66
C THR A 82 -18.06 -3.58 -5.09
N ASP A 83 -19.04 -3.11 -5.85
CA ASP A 83 -18.79 -2.55 -7.19
C ASP A 83 -17.90 -1.31 -7.12
N ASP A 84 -18.02 -0.55 -6.03
CA ASP A 84 -17.20 0.63 -5.78
C ASP A 84 -15.72 0.23 -5.64
N TYR A 85 -15.40 -0.78 -4.83
CA TYR A 85 -14.04 -1.33 -4.74
C TYR A 85 -13.47 -1.76 -6.09
N ILE A 86 -14.25 -2.52 -6.88
CA ILE A 86 -13.84 -2.97 -8.21
C ILE A 86 -13.55 -1.78 -9.12
N SER A 87 -14.42 -0.76 -9.10
CA SER A 87 -14.27 0.43 -9.93
C SER A 87 -13.08 1.29 -9.53
N GLN A 88 -12.84 1.48 -8.22
CA GLN A 88 -11.72 2.23 -7.70
C GLN A 88 -10.40 1.51 -8.00
N SER A 89 -10.36 0.18 -7.84
CA SER A 89 -9.19 -0.63 -8.19
C SER A 89 -8.89 -0.51 -9.69
N LEU A 90 -9.88 -0.68 -10.56
CA LEU A 90 -9.69 -0.49 -12.01
C LEU A 90 -9.14 0.91 -12.35
N ALA A 91 -9.66 1.95 -11.69
CA ALA A 91 -9.20 3.32 -11.89
C ALA A 91 -7.77 3.54 -11.41
N LEU A 92 -7.36 2.94 -10.28
CA LEU A 92 -5.98 2.98 -9.80
C LEU A 92 -5.03 2.31 -10.81
N GLU A 93 -5.38 1.13 -11.32
CA GLU A 93 -4.57 0.41 -12.29
C GLU A 93 -4.41 1.22 -13.59
N ALA A 94 -5.50 1.80 -14.10
CA ALA A 94 -5.48 2.64 -15.31
C ALA A 94 -4.60 3.88 -15.17
N ARG A 95 -4.76 4.66 -14.09
CA ARG A 95 -3.92 5.86 -13.86
C ARG A 95 -2.44 5.51 -13.67
N SER A 96 -2.17 4.36 -13.06
CA SER A 96 -0.80 3.92 -12.80
C SER A 96 -0.08 3.45 -14.06
N LEU A 97 -0.81 2.78 -14.97
CA LEU A 97 -0.31 2.44 -16.30
C LEU A 97 -0.05 3.68 -17.15
N GLU A 98 -0.98 4.64 -17.18
CA GLU A 98 -0.79 5.91 -17.89
C GLU A 98 0.44 6.67 -17.38
N ALA A 99 0.63 6.74 -16.06
CA ALA A 99 1.81 7.36 -15.47
C ALA A 99 3.11 6.60 -15.79
N LEU A 100 3.07 5.27 -15.86
CA LEU A 100 4.22 4.44 -16.23
C LEU A 100 4.63 4.66 -17.69
N GLU A 101 3.67 4.73 -18.60
CA GLU A 101 3.91 4.94 -20.05
C GLU A 101 4.51 6.31 -20.37
N ALA A 102 4.31 7.30 -19.49
CA ALA A 102 4.94 8.61 -19.60
C ALA A 102 6.45 8.59 -19.28
N ILE A 103 6.96 7.53 -18.64
CA ILE A 103 8.38 7.38 -18.30
C ILE A 103 9.10 6.70 -19.46
N ASP A 104 10.11 7.38 -20.01
CA ASP A 104 10.96 6.82 -21.06
C ASP A 104 11.85 5.70 -20.51
N ARG A 105 11.46 4.46 -20.83
CA ARG A 105 12.16 3.24 -20.40
C ARG A 105 13.64 3.23 -20.81
N ASP A 106 14.00 3.82 -21.95
CA ASP A 106 15.38 3.81 -22.44
C ASP A 106 16.31 4.74 -21.64
N GLN A 107 15.74 5.66 -20.85
CA GLN A 107 16.47 6.52 -19.92
C GLN A 107 16.64 5.88 -18.53
N LEU A 108 16.08 4.70 -18.29
CA LEU A 108 16.24 3.96 -17.05
C LEU A 108 17.53 3.14 -17.06
N ASN A 109 18.13 2.96 -15.88
CA ASN A 109 19.19 1.97 -15.70
C ASN A 109 18.62 0.54 -15.81
N THR A 110 19.50 -0.46 -15.97
CA THR A 110 19.09 -1.86 -16.19
C THR A 110 18.19 -2.43 -15.08
N ALA A 111 18.41 -2.07 -13.82
CA ALA A 111 17.58 -2.56 -12.71
C ALA A 111 16.19 -1.93 -12.76
N ASP A 112 16.12 -0.63 -13.03
CA ASP A 112 14.85 0.09 -13.15
C ASP A 112 14.05 -0.32 -14.39
N GLN A 113 14.71 -0.67 -15.50
CA GLN A 113 14.04 -1.27 -16.66
C GLN A 113 13.34 -2.58 -16.32
N LEU A 114 13.98 -3.45 -15.52
CA LEU A 114 13.35 -4.68 -15.05
C LEU A 114 12.16 -4.39 -14.13
N SER A 115 12.33 -3.46 -13.18
CA SER A 115 11.24 -3.06 -12.27
C SER A 115 10.06 -2.46 -13.03
N TYR A 116 10.33 -1.63 -14.06
CA TYR A 116 9.34 -1.10 -14.98
C TYR A 116 8.57 -2.21 -15.66
N ASP A 117 9.25 -3.20 -16.26
CA ASP A 117 8.61 -4.29 -17.00
C ASP A 117 7.74 -5.17 -16.08
N VAL A 118 8.22 -5.44 -14.85
CA VAL A 118 7.46 -6.19 -13.86
C VAL A 118 6.21 -5.42 -13.42
N PHE A 119 6.34 -4.13 -13.15
CA PHE A 119 5.21 -3.28 -12.78
C PHE A 119 4.19 -3.20 -13.92
N LEU A 120 4.64 -2.96 -15.16
CA LEU A 120 3.79 -2.96 -16.36
C LEU A 120 2.99 -4.27 -16.49
N TYR A 121 3.65 -5.42 -16.34
CA TYR A 121 3.00 -6.72 -16.41
C TYR A 121 1.94 -6.91 -15.32
N GLN A 122 2.27 -6.57 -14.07
CA GLN A 122 1.37 -6.73 -12.93
C GLN A 122 0.14 -5.83 -13.04
N ARG A 123 0.33 -4.55 -13.39
CA ARG A 123 -0.76 -3.58 -13.54
C ARG A 123 -1.66 -3.93 -14.71
N ASN A 124 -1.11 -4.38 -15.85
CA ASN A 124 -1.93 -4.88 -16.96
C ASN A 124 -2.74 -6.12 -16.57
N SER A 125 -2.14 -7.06 -15.83
CA SER A 125 -2.84 -8.25 -15.34
C SER A 125 -3.98 -7.89 -14.39
N SER A 126 -3.72 -6.96 -13.47
CA SER A 126 -4.70 -6.45 -12.49
C SER A 126 -5.82 -5.67 -13.18
N GLN A 127 -5.48 -4.76 -14.11
CA GLN A 127 -6.47 -4.06 -14.92
C GLN A 127 -7.37 -5.04 -15.69
N ASN A 128 -6.78 -6.08 -16.29
CA ASN A 128 -7.55 -7.10 -16.99
C ASN A 128 -8.51 -7.85 -16.05
N TYR A 129 -8.06 -8.19 -14.85
CA TYR A 129 -8.86 -8.83 -13.81
C TYR A 129 -10.09 -8.00 -13.42
N PHE A 130 -9.91 -6.69 -13.20
CA PHE A 130 -11.03 -5.80 -12.85
C PHE A 130 -11.92 -5.43 -14.05
N ALA A 131 -11.34 -5.24 -15.24
CA ALA A 131 -12.07 -4.77 -16.42
C ALA A 131 -12.93 -5.86 -17.09
N ASN A 132 -12.53 -7.13 -17.00
CA ASN A 132 -13.18 -8.23 -17.74
C ASN A 132 -14.15 -9.06 -16.90
N GLY A 133 -14.63 -8.50 -15.79
CA GLY A 133 -15.64 -9.14 -14.94
C GLY A 133 -15.14 -10.30 -14.09
N VAL A 134 -13.83 -10.60 -14.09
CA VAL A 134 -13.24 -11.66 -13.24
C VAL A 134 -13.39 -11.28 -11.77
N ALA A 135 -13.08 -10.04 -11.40
CA ALA A 135 -13.26 -9.54 -10.03
C ALA A 135 -14.72 -9.68 -9.54
N LEU A 136 -15.69 -9.37 -10.40
CA LEU A 136 -17.11 -9.50 -10.07
C LEU A 136 -17.50 -10.98 -9.92
N TRP A 137 -17.04 -11.85 -10.83
CA TRP A 137 -17.26 -13.28 -10.77
C TRP A 137 -16.69 -13.88 -9.46
N GLU A 138 -15.48 -13.48 -9.05
CA GLU A 138 -14.89 -13.92 -7.78
C GLU A 138 -15.64 -13.38 -6.56
N ALA A 139 -16.11 -12.13 -6.61
CA ALA A 139 -16.90 -11.53 -5.53
C ALA A 139 -18.20 -12.31 -5.27
N GLN A 140 -18.78 -12.96 -6.28
CA GLN A 140 -19.98 -13.81 -6.17
C GLN A 140 -19.73 -15.17 -5.48
N ILE A 141 -18.48 -15.59 -5.36
CA ILE A 141 -18.06 -16.81 -4.65
C ILE A 141 -17.01 -16.52 -3.57
N PRO A 142 -17.27 -15.57 -2.66
CA PRO A 142 -16.26 -14.99 -1.75
C PRO A 142 -15.82 -15.95 -0.64
N VAL A 143 -16.48 -17.10 -0.52
CA VAL A 143 -16.16 -18.14 0.46
C VAL A 143 -15.75 -19.42 -0.25
N SER A 144 -14.59 -19.95 0.14
CA SER A 144 -14.05 -21.22 -0.34
C SER A 144 -13.43 -22.01 0.81
N GLN A 145 -13.03 -23.27 0.57
CA GLN A 145 -12.40 -24.11 1.59
C GLN A 145 -10.93 -23.78 1.90
N PHE A 146 -10.28 -22.97 1.06
CA PHE A 146 -8.84 -22.66 1.17
C PHE A 146 -8.57 -21.18 1.33
N PHE A 147 -9.15 -20.37 0.44
CA PHE A 147 -8.90 -18.94 0.35
C PHE A 147 -10.21 -18.22 0.61
N SER A 148 -10.45 -17.88 1.87
CA SER A 148 -11.61 -17.07 2.26
C SER A 148 -11.24 -16.18 3.43
N LEU A 149 -11.83 -14.98 3.47
CA LEU A 149 -11.52 -14.01 4.51
C LEU A 149 -11.77 -14.53 5.93
N PRO A 150 -12.84 -15.31 6.22
CA PRO A 150 -13.00 -15.95 7.53
C PRO A 150 -11.81 -16.83 7.95
N ASN A 151 -11.25 -17.62 7.03
CA ASN A 151 -10.06 -18.44 7.31
C ASN A 151 -8.86 -17.56 7.67
N TYR A 152 -8.61 -16.50 6.89
CA TYR A 152 -7.52 -15.56 7.17
C TYR A 152 -7.70 -14.85 8.51
N LEU A 153 -8.92 -14.40 8.84
CA LEU A 153 -9.21 -13.73 10.10
C LEU A 153 -9.05 -14.66 11.30
N ALA A 154 -9.40 -15.94 11.19
CA ALA A 154 -9.14 -16.90 12.25
C ALA A 154 -7.63 -17.02 12.55
N VAL A 155 -6.79 -17.05 11.51
CA VAL A 155 -5.33 -17.08 11.65
C VAL A 155 -4.81 -15.78 12.27
N LEU A 156 -5.28 -14.62 11.81
CA LEU A 156 -4.88 -13.33 12.34
C LEU A 156 -5.30 -13.15 13.80
N GLY A 157 -6.55 -13.49 14.13
CA GLY A 157 -7.11 -13.38 15.48
C GLY A 157 -6.51 -14.35 16.50
N SER A 158 -5.78 -15.37 16.04
CA SER A 158 -5.05 -16.29 16.93
C SER A 158 -3.85 -15.62 17.63
N GLY A 159 -3.39 -14.47 17.14
CA GLY A 159 -2.15 -13.81 17.59
C GLY A 159 -0.86 -14.53 17.18
N GLY A 160 -0.96 -15.62 16.41
CA GLY A 160 0.19 -16.35 15.87
C GLY A 160 0.69 -15.86 14.50
N ALA A 161 0.14 -14.76 13.99
CA ALA A 161 0.41 -14.24 12.66
C ALA A 161 0.91 -12.78 12.70
N THR A 162 0.79 -12.06 11.60
CA THR A 162 1.27 -10.67 11.45
C THR A 162 0.47 -9.64 12.26
N GLN A 163 -0.73 -9.99 12.74
CA GLN A 163 -1.53 -9.13 13.61
C GLN A 163 -0.97 -9.15 15.05
N PRO A 164 -0.51 -8.01 15.60
CA PRO A 164 -0.05 -7.94 16.98
C PRO A 164 -1.22 -7.93 17.98
N PHE A 165 -0.94 -8.32 19.23
CA PHE A 165 -1.86 -8.25 20.39
C PHE A 165 -1.11 -7.92 21.69
N ALA A 166 -0.11 -7.03 21.62
CA ALA A 166 0.79 -6.72 22.73
C ALA A 166 0.38 -5.46 23.50
N THR A 167 -0.31 -4.53 22.85
CA THR A 167 -0.67 -3.21 23.39
C THR A 167 -2.17 -2.97 23.28
N VAL A 168 -2.70 -2.02 24.06
CA VAL A 168 -4.13 -1.62 23.96
C VAL A 168 -4.50 -1.21 22.54
N ALA A 169 -3.63 -0.45 21.87
CA ALA A 169 -3.83 -0.04 20.48
C ALA A 169 -3.96 -1.24 19.52
N ASP A 170 -3.26 -2.35 19.77
CA ASP A 170 -3.38 -3.55 18.96
C ASP A 170 -4.77 -4.19 19.07
N TYR A 171 -5.34 -4.20 20.28
CA TYR A 171 -6.71 -4.66 20.52
C TYR A 171 -7.74 -3.71 19.90
N ASP A 172 -7.52 -2.39 19.99
CA ASP A 172 -8.41 -1.40 19.36
C ASP A 172 -8.40 -1.54 17.83
N ASN A 173 -7.22 -1.75 17.23
CA ASN A 173 -7.08 -2.04 15.80
C ASN A 173 -7.84 -3.32 15.41
N TRP A 174 -7.70 -4.37 16.20
CA TRP A 174 -8.43 -5.62 15.97
C TRP A 174 -9.96 -5.44 16.05
N LEU A 175 -10.43 -4.67 17.04
CA LEU A 175 -11.86 -4.36 17.17
C LEU A 175 -12.39 -3.59 15.96
N GLY A 176 -11.62 -2.61 15.44
CA GLY A 176 -11.95 -1.90 14.20
C GLY A 176 -12.13 -2.86 13.02
N ARG A 177 -11.16 -3.78 12.84
CA ARG A 177 -11.20 -4.79 11.78
C ARG A 177 -12.41 -5.73 11.89
N MET A 178 -12.74 -6.17 13.11
CA MET A 178 -13.91 -7.02 13.34
C MET A 178 -15.23 -6.28 13.08
N GLY A 179 -15.28 -4.96 13.29
CA GLY A 179 -16.41 -4.12 12.90
C GLY A 179 -16.63 -4.07 11.38
N GLU A 180 -15.54 -3.94 10.61
CA GLU A 180 -15.60 -4.01 9.14
C GLU A 180 -15.90 -5.44 8.64
N PHE A 181 -15.43 -6.48 9.35
CA PHE A 181 -15.75 -7.86 8.99
C PHE A 181 -17.25 -8.16 9.02
N SER A 182 -18.00 -7.61 9.98
CA SER A 182 -19.45 -7.77 10.00
C SER A 182 -20.11 -7.24 8.73
N GLN A 183 -19.64 -6.08 8.24
CA GLN A 183 -20.15 -5.48 6.99
C GLN A 183 -19.74 -6.32 5.78
N TRP A 184 -18.50 -6.83 5.78
CA TRP A 184 -18.03 -7.74 4.75
C TRP A 184 -18.88 -9.01 4.66
N VAL A 185 -19.31 -9.59 5.80
CA VAL A 185 -20.19 -10.76 5.82
C VAL A 185 -21.53 -10.48 5.13
N ASP A 186 -22.15 -9.33 5.41
CA ASP A 186 -23.40 -8.95 4.75
C ASP A 186 -23.22 -8.78 3.23
N SER A 187 -22.13 -8.12 2.81
CA SER A 187 -21.76 -8.00 1.40
C SER A 187 -21.51 -9.37 0.75
N ALA A 188 -20.82 -10.28 1.45
CA ALA A 188 -20.56 -11.63 0.96
C ALA A 188 -21.86 -12.43 0.77
N ILE A 189 -22.81 -12.30 1.69
CA ILE A 189 -24.13 -12.93 1.54
C ILE A 189 -24.86 -12.38 0.31
N GLY A 190 -24.89 -11.05 0.14
CA GLY A 190 -25.51 -10.41 -1.02
C GLY A 190 -24.88 -10.88 -2.34
N ARG A 191 -23.55 -10.89 -2.44
CA ARG A 191 -22.85 -11.38 -3.63
C ARG A 191 -23.08 -12.86 -3.91
N MET A 192 -23.13 -13.71 -2.88
CA MET A 192 -23.49 -15.12 -3.06
C MET A 192 -24.94 -15.29 -3.55
N GLN A 193 -25.86 -14.42 -3.15
CA GLN A 193 -27.23 -14.42 -3.67
C GLN A 193 -27.27 -14.03 -5.15
N GLU A 194 -26.55 -12.97 -5.55
CA GLU A 194 -26.37 -12.61 -6.96
C GLU A 194 -25.73 -13.75 -7.76
N GLY A 195 -24.73 -14.43 -7.19
CA GLY A 195 -24.10 -15.61 -7.78
C GLY A 195 -25.10 -16.74 -8.01
N MET A 196 -25.98 -17.03 -7.04
CA MET A 196 -27.03 -18.03 -7.19
C MET A 196 -28.01 -17.69 -8.31
N GLU A 197 -28.37 -16.42 -8.48
CA GLU A 197 -29.26 -15.95 -9.56
C GLU A 197 -28.63 -16.09 -10.95
N THR A 198 -27.31 -15.90 -11.03
CA THR A 198 -26.54 -15.91 -12.29
C THR A 198 -25.86 -17.25 -12.58
N GLY A 199 -25.99 -18.24 -11.69
CA GLY A 199 -25.36 -19.56 -11.81
C GLY A 199 -23.87 -19.60 -11.47
N VAL A 200 -23.33 -18.51 -10.91
CA VAL A 200 -21.96 -18.42 -10.40
C VAL A 200 -21.95 -18.89 -8.94
N VAL A 201 -21.73 -20.19 -8.75
CA VAL A 201 -21.75 -20.82 -7.42
C VAL A 201 -20.57 -21.78 -7.25
N GLN A 202 -20.13 -21.92 -6.01
CA GLN A 202 -19.14 -22.93 -5.65
C GLN A 202 -19.70 -24.36 -5.85
N PRO A 203 -18.87 -25.33 -6.24
CA PRO A 203 -19.26 -26.73 -6.24
C PRO A 203 -19.70 -27.19 -4.84
N ARG A 204 -20.81 -27.92 -4.76
CA ARG A 204 -21.39 -28.43 -3.51
C ARG A 204 -20.36 -29.10 -2.58
N VAL A 205 -19.50 -29.93 -3.15
CA VAL A 205 -18.47 -30.69 -2.40
C VAL A 205 -17.43 -29.78 -1.72
N LEU A 206 -17.22 -28.56 -2.22
CA LEU A 206 -16.35 -27.58 -1.58
C LEU A 206 -17.08 -26.90 -0.42
N ILE A 207 -18.33 -26.47 -0.63
CA ILE A 207 -19.14 -25.83 0.42
C ILE A 207 -19.39 -26.77 1.60
N GLU A 208 -19.69 -28.06 1.36
CA GLU A 208 -19.85 -29.06 2.42
C GLU A 208 -18.60 -29.18 3.31
N ARG A 209 -17.40 -28.93 2.77
CA ARG A 209 -16.13 -28.89 3.53
C ARG A 209 -15.83 -27.55 4.18
N THR A 210 -16.36 -26.45 3.63
CA THR A 210 -16.25 -25.11 4.19
C THR A 210 -17.14 -24.93 5.41
N LEU A 211 -18.37 -25.48 5.41
CA LEU A 211 -19.34 -25.26 6.49
C LEU A 211 -18.84 -25.64 7.89
N PRO A 212 -18.13 -26.76 8.12
CA PRO A 212 -17.55 -27.05 9.43
C PRO A 212 -16.50 -26.04 9.87
N GLN A 213 -15.74 -25.46 8.94
CA GLN A 213 -14.70 -24.45 9.24
C GLN A 213 -15.32 -23.15 9.71
N LEU A 214 -16.46 -22.76 9.15
CA LEU A 214 -17.19 -21.55 9.57
C LEU A 214 -17.91 -21.70 10.92
N LYS A 215 -18.17 -22.93 11.36
CA LYS A 215 -18.87 -23.23 12.62
C LYS A 215 -17.95 -23.37 13.83
N ALA A 216 -16.68 -23.70 13.59
CA ALA A 216 -15.69 -23.98 14.63
C ALA A 216 -15.32 -22.71 15.40
#